data_AF-F3PP70-F1
#
_entry.id   AF-F3PP70-F1
#
_cell.length_a   1.000
_cell.length_b   1.000
_cell.length_c   1.000
_cell.angle_alpha   90.00
_cell.angle_beta   90.00
_cell.angle_gamma   90.00
#
_symmetry.space_group_name_H-M   'P 1'
#
loop_
_entity.id
_entity.type
_entity.pdbx_description
1 polymer ?
#
loop_
_entity_poly.entity_id
_entity_poly.type
_entity_poly.pdbx_seq_one_letter_code
_entity_poly.pdbx_strand_id
1 'polypeptide(L)'
;MEYSKNDLHSQKTGGAFLELPTICIPVYKEIIKEMSEVIKDVRVRDVFYSLLTGSDAQTVSRRTGIAPRNLAYMYKKGIREVYSEWKSYSEWKRELANAYVRCRNYKSLLLSPQDISRQNFRNVIIAVRDQDIPSEYVDLLVTPLGKLGINFRVLRALRKYNIYLLEDLLRFIKYNGFDALRTMSGMGVKSVEQLYEKLKDKNILENKETCTLFRYLFV
;
A
#
# COMPACT_ATOMS: atom_id res chain seq x y z
N MET A 1 13.97 -38.03 -14.36
CA MET A 1 13.17 -36.80 -14.22
C MET A 1 11.75 -37.19 -13.85
N GLU A 2 11.03 -36.25 -13.24
CA GLU A 2 9.64 -36.31 -12.72
C GLU A 2 9.51 -36.68 -11.24
N TYR A 3 9.50 -35.63 -10.41
CA TYR A 3 8.96 -35.66 -9.06
C TYR A 3 7.45 -35.44 -9.13
N SER A 4 6.73 -36.41 -8.58
CA SER A 4 5.29 -36.46 -8.42
C SER A 4 4.79 -35.41 -7.42
N LYS A 5 3.59 -34.90 -7.74
CA LYS A 5 2.72 -34.14 -6.86
C LYS A 5 2.29 -34.98 -5.64
N ASN A 6 1.90 -34.24 -4.61
CA ASN A 6 1.21 -34.64 -3.38
C ASN A 6 2.14 -34.88 -2.19
N ASP A 7 2.29 -33.85 -1.36
CA ASP A 7 1.86 -33.93 0.04
C ASP A 7 2.09 -32.57 0.71
N LEU A 8 1.04 -31.75 0.76
CA LEU A 8 0.93 -30.70 1.76
C LEU A 8 -0.41 -30.89 2.48
N HIS A 9 -0.44 -31.91 3.32
CA HIS A 9 -1.46 -32.07 4.34
C HIS A 9 -1.32 -30.91 5.33
N SER A 10 -2.13 -29.87 5.15
CA SER A 10 -2.32 -28.83 6.15
C SER A 10 -3.08 -29.44 7.34
N GLN A 11 -2.33 -29.82 8.38
CA GLN A 11 -2.92 -30.00 9.69
C GLN A 11 -3.48 -28.65 10.14
N LYS A 12 -4.80 -28.60 10.29
CA LYS A 12 -5.52 -27.54 10.98
C LYS A 12 -5.02 -27.47 12.42
N THR A 13 -4.34 -26.38 12.77
CA THR A 13 -4.26 -25.91 14.15
C THR A 13 -4.79 -24.48 14.19
N GLY A 14 -5.82 -24.29 15.02
CA GLY A 14 -6.53 -23.04 15.18
C GLY A 14 -5.66 -21.96 15.82
N GLY A 15 -5.06 -21.14 14.97
CA GLY A 15 -4.61 -19.80 15.29
C GLY A 15 -4.95 -18.96 14.07
N ALA A 16 -5.74 -17.90 14.24
CA ALA A 16 -6.05 -16.98 13.15
C ALA A 16 -4.75 -16.32 12.68
N PHE A 17 -4.09 -16.93 11.69
CA PHE A 17 -3.08 -16.23 10.92
C PHE A 17 -3.82 -15.22 10.06
N LEU A 18 -3.66 -13.94 10.42
CA LEU A 18 -4.02 -12.84 9.54
C LEU A 18 -3.12 -13.00 8.30
N GLU A 19 -3.63 -13.61 7.24
CA GLU A 19 -2.91 -13.60 5.96
C GLU A 19 -2.81 -12.14 5.52
N LEU A 20 -1.60 -11.57 5.63
CA LEU A 20 -1.31 -10.27 5.06
C LEU A 20 -1.64 -10.36 3.57
N PRO A 21 -2.34 -9.37 2.99
CA PRO A 21 -2.62 -9.36 1.56
C PRO A 21 -1.32 -9.65 0.80
N THR A 22 -1.34 -10.58 -0.17
CA THR A 22 -0.13 -11.07 -0.86
C THR A 22 0.74 -9.93 -1.42
N ILE A 23 0.12 -8.79 -1.73
CA ILE A 23 0.74 -7.55 -2.23
C ILE A 23 1.57 -6.82 -1.15
N CYS A 24 1.22 -6.94 0.13
CA CYS A 24 1.95 -6.32 1.25
C CYS A 24 3.12 -7.18 1.74
N ILE A 25 3.17 -8.46 1.38
CA ILE A 25 4.23 -9.39 1.82
C ILE A 25 5.63 -8.91 1.39
N PRO A 26 5.87 -8.44 0.15
CA PRO A 26 7.18 -7.92 -0.26
C PRO A 26 7.61 -6.69 0.55
N VAL A 27 6.70 -5.73 0.75
CA VAL A 27 6.97 -4.52 1.54
C VAL A 27 7.27 -4.88 2.99
N TYR A 28 6.49 -5.79 3.58
CA TYR A 28 6.74 -6.28 4.93
C TYR A 28 8.10 -6.98 5.06
N LYS A 29 8.50 -7.77 4.05
CA LYS A 29 9.82 -8.40 4.00
C LYS A 29 10.95 -7.38 3.90
N GLU A 30 10.77 -6.31 3.12
CA GLU A 30 11.75 -5.23 3.04
C GLU A 30 11.85 -4.46 4.36
N ILE A 31 10.73 -4.19 5.04
CA ILE A 31 10.71 -3.62 6.41
C ILE A 31 11.56 -4.47 7.34
N ILE A 32 11.28 -5.77 7.40
CA ILE A 32 12.00 -6.69 8.28
C ILE A 32 13.48 -6.75 7.92
N LYS A 33 13.81 -6.74 6.62
CA LYS A 33 15.20 -6.74 6.15
C LYS A 33 15.94 -5.50 6.65
N GLU A 34 15.38 -4.30 6.43
CA GLU A 34 16.01 -3.06 6.86
C GLU A 34 16.14 -3.00 8.39
N MET A 35 15.09 -3.39 9.14
CA MET A 35 15.15 -3.51 10.60
C MET A 35 16.29 -4.44 11.02
N SER A 36 16.46 -5.57 10.35
CA SER A 36 17.50 -6.55 10.70
C SER A 36 18.92 -6.02 10.41
N GLU A 37 19.11 -5.19 9.38
CA GLU A 37 20.42 -4.64 9.02
C GLU A 37 21.01 -3.71 10.10
N VAL A 38 20.14 -3.10 10.92
CA VAL A 38 20.52 -2.27 12.07
C VAL A 38 21.18 -3.09 13.19
N ILE A 39 20.82 -4.37 13.34
CA ILE A 39 21.35 -5.24 14.40
C ILE A 39 22.79 -5.61 14.08
N LYS A 40 23.74 -5.29 14.95
CA LYS A 40 25.18 -5.48 14.68
C LYS A 40 25.62 -6.94 14.80
N ASP A 41 25.05 -7.64 15.78
CA ASP A 41 25.38 -9.05 16.04
C ASP A 41 24.72 -9.95 14.97
N VAL A 42 25.54 -10.60 14.14
CA VAL A 42 25.09 -11.44 13.02
C VAL A 42 24.16 -12.57 13.47
N ARG A 43 24.41 -13.17 14.63
CA ARG A 43 23.57 -14.27 15.14
C ARG A 43 22.23 -13.75 15.65
N VAL A 44 22.24 -12.60 16.33
CA VAL A 44 21.01 -11.95 16.78
C VAL A 44 20.19 -11.49 15.57
N ARG A 45 20.83 -10.96 14.53
CA ARG A 45 20.21 -10.55 13.26
C ARG A 45 19.52 -11.71 12.56
N ASP A 46 20.19 -12.85 12.40
CA ASP A 46 19.63 -14.04 11.74
C ASP A 46 18.40 -14.58 12.49
N VAL A 47 18.50 -14.68 13.82
CA VAL A 47 17.38 -15.10 14.68
C VAL A 47 16.22 -14.11 14.58
N PHE A 48 16.52 -12.81 14.64
CA PHE A 48 15.52 -11.74 14.55
C PHE A 48 14.76 -11.77 13.22
N TYR A 49 15.49 -11.78 12.09
CA TYR A 49 14.92 -11.83 10.74
C TYR A 49 14.05 -13.08 10.53
N SER A 50 14.53 -14.24 10.98
CA SER A 50 13.85 -15.52 10.76
C SER A 50 12.54 -15.62 11.53
N LEU A 51 12.52 -15.14 12.78
CA LEU A 51 11.30 -15.12 13.59
C LEU A 51 10.27 -14.11 13.06
N LEU A 52 10.71 -12.91 12.63
CA LEU A 52 9.82 -11.87 12.09
C LEU A 52 9.23 -12.23 10.71
N THR A 53 9.96 -12.98 9.90
CA THR A 53 9.45 -13.50 8.62
C THR A 53 8.49 -14.69 8.77
N GLY A 54 8.21 -15.12 10.01
CA GLY A 54 7.21 -16.14 10.33
C GLY A 54 7.75 -17.55 10.54
N SER A 55 9.08 -17.74 10.64
CA SER A 55 9.64 -19.06 10.98
C SER A 55 9.34 -19.40 12.44
N ASP A 56 8.97 -20.65 12.72
CA ASP A 56 8.73 -21.08 14.09
C ASP A 56 10.06 -21.22 14.87
N ALA A 57 9.97 -21.01 16.18
CA ALA A 57 11.14 -21.02 17.06
C ALA A 57 11.86 -22.38 17.12
N GLN A 58 11.16 -23.49 16.89
CA GLN A 58 11.78 -24.83 16.90
C GLN A 58 12.61 -25.05 15.63
N THR A 59 12.11 -24.64 14.47
CA THR A 59 12.86 -24.67 13.21
C THR A 59 14.08 -23.78 13.26
N VAL A 60 13.96 -22.56 13.79
CA VAL A 60 15.11 -21.65 13.98
C VAL A 60 16.11 -22.25 14.95
N SER A 61 15.65 -22.88 16.04
CA SER A 61 16.51 -23.55 17.02
C SER A 61 17.33 -24.68 16.40
N ARG A 62 16.68 -25.55 15.61
CA ARG A 62 17.35 -26.65 14.90
C ARG A 62 18.37 -26.14 13.88
N ARG A 63 18.04 -25.09 13.13
CA ARG A 63 18.92 -24.51 12.10
C ARG A 63 20.15 -23.83 12.70
N THR A 64 19.98 -23.11 13.81
CA THR A 64 21.04 -22.28 14.42
C THR A 64 21.81 -22.98 15.53
N GLY A 65 21.31 -24.12 16.05
CA GLY A 65 21.87 -24.81 17.21
C GLY A 65 21.63 -24.10 18.55
N ILE A 66 20.77 -23.07 18.57
CA ILE A 66 20.54 -22.24 19.75
C ILE A 66 19.30 -22.74 20.48
N ALA A 67 19.40 -22.94 21.80
CA ALA A 67 18.25 -23.36 22.61
C ALA A 67 17.09 -22.35 22.51
N PRO A 68 15.81 -22.79 22.49
CA PRO A 68 14.67 -21.89 22.33
C PRO A 68 14.60 -20.74 23.34
N ARG A 69 15.00 -20.97 24.59
CA ARG A 69 15.12 -19.93 25.63
C ARG A 69 16.11 -18.82 25.27
N ASN A 70 17.21 -19.18 24.61
CA ASN A 70 18.24 -18.25 24.18
C ASN A 70 17.81 -17.51 22.91
N LEU A 71 16.99 -18.13 22.04
CA LEU A 71 16.37 -17.45 20.91
C LEU A 71 15.46 -16.30 21.37
N ALA A 72 14.63 -16.52 22.40
CA ALA A 72 13.77 -15.47 22.94
C ALA A 72 14.59 -14.28 23.49
N TYR A 73 15.71 -14.57 24.17
CA TYR A 73 16.63 -13.54 24.63
C TYR A 73 17.26 -12.76 23.46
N MET A 74 17.75 -13.46 22.43
CA MET A 74 18.33 -12.84 21.24
C MET A 74 17.30 -11.99 20.50
N TYR A 75 16.08 -12.49 20.31
CA TYR A 75 14.99 -11.74 19.71
C TYR A 75 14.70 -10.43 20.46
N LYS A 76 14.61 -10.50 21.80
CA LYS A 76 14.43 -9.31 22.66
C LYS A 76 15.60 -8.33 22.55
N LYS A 77 16.84 -8.83 22.43
CA LYS A 77 18.03 -8.00 22.21
C LYS A 77 17.96 -7.29 20.85
N GLY A 78 17.61 -8.01 19.79
CA GLY A 78 17.40 -7.45 18.45
C GLY A 78 16.34 -6.35 18.43
N ILE A 79 15.19 -6.56 19.08
CA ILE A 79 14.14 -5.53 19.22
C ILE A 79 14.69 -4.24 19.84
N ARG A 80 15.51 -4.36 20.89
CA ARG A 80 16.08 -3.18 21.56
C ARG A 80 17.03 -2.41 20.66
N GLU A 81 17.90 -3.10 19.92
CA GLU A 81 18.82 -2.47 18.97
C GLU A 81 18.05 -1.77 17.86
N VAL A 82 17.04 -2.42 17.27
CA VAL A 82 16.17 -1.80 16.26
C VAL A 82 15.44 -0.59 16.83
N TYR A 83 14.89 -0.68 18.04
CA TYR A 83 14.21 0.45 18.67
C TYR A 83 15.13 1.66 18.89
N SER A 84 16.42 1.43 19.17
CA SER A 84 17.38 2.48 19.46
C SER A 84 18.01 3.11 18.20
N GLU A 85 18.25 2.32 17.17
CA GLU A 85 19.13 2.69 16.05
C GLU A 85 18.42 2.77 14.69
N TRP A 86 17.18 2.28 14.59
CA TRP A 86 16.45 2.30 13.32
C TRP A 86 15.98 3.70 12.95
N LYS A 87 16.05 4.02 11.65
CA LYS A 87 15.71 5.32 11.09
C LYS A 87 14.22 5.66 11.27
N SER A 88 13.94 6.97 11.24
CA SER A 88 12.65 7.56 11.59
C SER A 88 11.48 6.98 10.78
N TYR A 89 10.35 6.78 11.47
CA TYR A 89 9.04 6.30 10.99
C TYR A 89 8.55 6.94 9.66
N SER A 90 9.11 8.06 9.24
CA SER A 90 8.79 8.77 8.00
C SER A 90 9.08 7.99 6.72
N GLU A 91 10.18 7.21 6.66
CA GLU A 91 10.56 6.47 5.43
C GLU A 91 9.59 5.31 5.17
N TRP A 92 9.24 4.54 6.20
CA TRP A 92 8.28 3.43 6.07
C TRP A 92 6.83 3.87 5.92
N LYS A 93 6.46 5.00 6.51
CA LYS A 93 5.17 5.62 6.26
C LYS A 93 4.97 5.93 4.76
N ARG A 94 6.05 6.33 4.08
CA ARG A 94 6.04 6.59 2.63
C ARG A 94 5.92 5.29 1.82
N GLU A 95 6.66 4.25 2.15
CA GLU A 95 6.55 2.96 1.46
C GLU A 95 5.16 2.31 1.64
N LEU A 96 4.59 2.41 2.84
CA LEU A 96 3.21 1.96 3.10
C LEU A 96 2.18 2.78 2.30
N ALA A 97 2.38 4.10 2.18
CA ALA A 97 1.54 4.95 1.34
C ALA A 97 1.63 4.55 -0.14
N ASN A 98 2.83 4.24 -0.64
CA ASN A 98 3.02 3.75 -2.01
C ASN A 98 2.30 2.41 -2.23
N ALA A 99 2.51 1.43 -1.33
CA ALA A 99 1.84 0.14 -1.37
C ALA A 99 0.30 0.26 -1.35
N TYR A 100 -0.23 1.21 -0.57
CA TYR A 100 -1.66 1.48 -0.50
C TYR A 100 -2.22 1.95 -1.85
N VAL A 101 -1.56 2.90 -2.52
CA VAL A 101 -1.98 3.38 -3.86
C VAL A 101 -1.94 2.24 -4.87
N ARG A 102 -0.88 1.42 -4.86
CA ARG A 102 -0.76 0.23 -5.74
C ARG A 102 -1.91 -0.76 -5.50
N CYS A 103 -2.23 -1.07 -4.25
CA CYS A 103 -3.36 -1.94 -3.89
C CYS A 103 -4.70 -1.44 -4.45
N ARG A 104 -4.95 -0.12 -4.36
CA ARG A 104 -6.20 0.46 -4.90
C ARG A 104 -6.25 0.45 -6.42
N ASN A 105 -5.11 0.65 -7.06
CA ASN A 105 -4.94 0.48 -8.50
C ASN A 105 -5.28 -0.95 -8.95
N TYR A 106 -4.74 -1.97 -8.27
CA TYR A 106 -5.10 -3.37 -8.51
C TYR A 106 -6.59 -3.65 -8.28
N LYS A 107 -7.16 -3.11 -7.19
CA LYS A 107 -8.59 -3.22 -6.92
C LYS A 107 -9.46 -2.63 -8.04
N SER A 108 -9.07 -1.47 -8.60
CA SER A 108 -9.81 -0.85 -9.72
C SER A 108 -9.81 -1.75 -10.95
N LEU A 109 -8.65 -2.32 -11.31
CA LEU A 109 -8.52 -3.24 -12.43
C LEU A 109 -9.37 -4.51 -12.21
N LEU A 110 -9.30 -5.11 -11.02
CA LEU A 110 -10.08 -6.30 -10.68
C LEU A 110 -11.60 -6.07 -10.66
N LEU A 111 -12.05 -4.84 -10.43
CA LEU A 111 -13.46 -4.46 -10.39
C LEU A 111 -13.94 -3.79 -11.68
N SER A 112 -13.10 -3.73 -12.72
CA SER A 112 -13.47 -3.22 -14.04
C SER A 112 -14.64 -4.04 -14.60
N PRO A 113 -15.73 -3.41 -15.06
CA PRO A 113 -16.92 -4.10 -15.59
C PRO A 113 -16.62 -5.07 -16.75
N GLN A 114 -15.51 -4.86 -17.47
CA GLN A 114 -15.13 -5.72 -18.60
C GLN A 114 -14.69 -7.13 -18.14
N ASP A 115 -14.10 -7.27 -16.95
CA ASP A 115 -13.60 -8.56 -16.45
C ASP A 115 -14.64 -9.37 -15.66
N ILE A 116 -15.63 -8.72 -15.04
CA ILE A 116 -16.69 -9.40 -14.29
C ILE A 116 -17.56 -10.29 -15.20
N SER A 117 -17.67 -9.94 -16.48
CA SER A 117 -18.41 -10.71 -17.48
C SER A 117 -17.65 -11.94 -18.02
N ARG A 118 -16.34 -12.02 -17.81
CA ARG A 118 -15.49 -13.16 -18.21
C ARG A 118 -15.04 -13.92 -16.98
N GLN A 119 -15.88 -14.85 -16.51
CA GLN A 119 -15.62 -15.77 -15.39
C GLN A 119 -14.44 -16.74 -15.63
N ASN A 120 -13.23 -16.22 -15.83
CA ASN A 120 -12.00 -17.01 -15.88
C ASN A 120 -10.88 -16.25 -15.16
N PHE A 121 -11.02 -16.09 -13.84
CA PHE A 121 -9.97 -15.56 -12.94
C PHE A 121 -8.69 -16.42 -12.90
N ARG A 122 -8.55 -17.44 -13.75
CA ARG A 122 -7.46 -18.40 -13.65
C ARG A 122 -6.11 -17.89 -14.12
N ASN A 123 -6.01 -16.79 -14.86
CA ASN A 123 -4.73 -16.24 -15.31
C ASN A 123 -4.83 -14.74 -15.65
N VAL A 124 -5.35 -13.90 -14.75
CA VAL A 124 -5.11 -12.46 -14.91
C VAL A 124 -3.68 -12.19 -14.43
N ILE A 125 -2.71 -12.39 -15.33
CA ILE A 125 -1.39 -11.79 -15.16
C ILE A 125 -1.62 -10.29 -15.30
N ILE A 126 -1.84 -9.63 -14.17
CA ILE A 126 -1.85 -8.18 -14.13
C ILE A 126 -0.41 -7.74 -14.38
N ALA A 127 -0.05 -7.59 -15.65
CA ALA A 127 1.16 -6.90 -16.08
C ALA A 127 0.97 -5.38 -15.87
N VAL A 128 0.60 -4.98 -14.64
CA VAL A 128 0.84 -3.62 -14.19
C VAL A 128 2.34 -3.56 -14.11
N ARG A 129 2.96 -2.89 -15.08
CA ARG A 129 4.35 -2.47 -14.95
C ARG A 129 4.45 -1.86 -13.55
N ASP A 130 5.35 -2.36 -12.72
CA ASP A 130 5.80 -1.70 -11.49
C ASP A 130 6.30 -0.30 -11.90
N GLN A 131 5.37 0.62 -12.16
CA GLN A 131 5.69 2.02 -12.30
C GLN A 131 5.86 2.48 -10.87
N ASP A 132 7.12 2.47 -10.42
CA ASP A 132 7.48 3.12 -9.18
C ASP A 132 7.02 4.57 -9.26
N ILE A 133 5.97 4.87 -8.49
CA ILE A 133 5.41 6.20 -8.38
C ILE A 133 6.44 7.02 -7.59
N PRO A 134 6.99 8.11 -8.15
CA PRO A 134 7.89 9.00 -7.42
C PRO A 134 7.32 9.43 -6.07
N SER A 135 8.16 9.49 -5.04
CA SER A 135 7.77 9.79 -3.65
C SER A 135 6.96 11.08 -3.51
N GLU A 136 7.35 12.11 -4.25
CA GLU A 136 6.68 13.42 -4.26
C GLU A 136 5.22 13.31 -4.71
N TYR A 137 4.93 12.40 -5.64
CA TYR A 137 3.58 12.15 -6.13
C TYR A 137 2.78 11.26 -5.19
N VAL A 138 3.43 10.30 -4.51
CA VAL A 138 2.76 9.49 -3.47
C VAL A 138 2.27 10.38 -2.33
N ASP A 139 3.13 11.25 -1.81
CA ASP A 139 2.78 12.19 -0.73
C ASP A 139 1.62 13.11 -1.13
N LEU A 140 1.63 13.57 -2.38
CA LEU A 140 0.57 14.39 -2.94
C LEU A 140 -0.75 13.60 -3.07
N LEU A 141 -0.73 12.36 -3.57
CA LEU A 141 -1.91 11.51 -3.75
C LEU A 141 -2.59 11.16 -2.43
N VAL A 142 -1.82 10.82 -1.40
CA VAL A 142 -2.35 10.50 -0.06
C VAL A 142 -2.72 11.74 0.76
N THR A 143 -2.53 12.94 0.22
CA THR A 143 -2.91 14.18 0.90
C THR A 143 -4.44 14.27 1.02
N PRO A 144 -4.98 14.45 2.25
CA PRO A 144 -6.39 14.71 2.44
C PRO A 144 -6.81 16.01 1.79
N LEU A 145 -7.97 16.03 1.13
CA LEU A 145 -8.48 17.22 0.44
C LEU A 145 -8.63 18.44 1.37
N GLY A 146 -8.85 18.21 2.68
CA GLY A 146 -8.90 19.27 3.69
C GLY A 146 -7.59 20.06 3.84
N LYS A 147 -6.44 19.44 3.55
CA LYS A 147 -5.12 20.12 3.58
C LYS A 147 -4.83 20.92 2.33
N LEU A 148 -5.62 20.76 1.27
CA LEU A 148 -5.48 21.50 0.01
C LEU A 148 -6.13 22.90 0.07
N GLY A 149 -6.70 23.28 1.22
CA GLY A 149 -7.38 24.57 1.39
C GLY A 149 -8.69 24.67 0.61
N ILE A 150 -9.30 23.55 0.22
CA ILE A 150 -10.57 23.52 -0.51
C ILE A 150 -11.72 23.99 0.41
N ASN A 151 -12.72 24.66 -0.17
CA ASN A 151 -13.87 25.17 0.58
C ASN A 151 -14.61 24.03 1.29
N PHE A 152 -14.99 24.25 2.56
CA PHE A 152 -15.71 23.26 3.37
C PHE A 152 -17.00 22.76 2.72
N ARG A 153 -17.71 23.61 1.97
CA ARG A 153 -18.92 23.20 1.22
C ARG A 153 -18.60 22.13 0.17
N VAL A 154 -17.52 22.32 -0.57
CA VAL A 154 -17.02 21.37 -1.58
C VAL A 154 -16.55 20.09 -0.91
N LEU A 155 -15.79 20.18 0.17
CA LEU A 155 -15.35 19.01 0.93
C LEU A 155 -16.52 18.19 1.45
N ARG A 156 -17.58 18.84 1.95
CA ARG A 156 -18.77 18.13 2.43
C ARG A 156 -19.50 17.42 1.30
N ALA A 157 -19.59 18.04 0.12
CA ALA A 157 -20.16 17.39 -1.07
C ALA A 157 -19.35 16.17 -1.48
N LEU A 158 -18.02 16.30 -1.60
CA LEU A 158 -17.10 15.21 -1.97
C LEU A 158 -17.17 14.03 -1.00
N ARG A 159 -17.26 14.30 0.32
CA ARG A 159 -17.41 13.25 1.34
C ARG A 159 -18.70 12.42 1.18
N LYS A 160 -19.80 12.99 0.68
CA LYS A 160 -21.03 12.22 0.41
C LYS A 160 -20.82 11.15 -0.67
N TYR A 161 -19.86 11.36 -1.56
CA TYR A 161 -19.47 10.43 -2.61
C TYR A 161 -18.23 9.62 -2.24
N ASN A 162 -17.86 9.58 -0.95
CA ASN A 162 -16.68 8.88 -0.43
C ASN A 162 -15.33 9.35 -1.02
N ILE A 163 -15.24 10.63 -1.40
CA ILE A 163 -14.01 11.24 -1.91
C ILE A 163 -13.33 12.00 -0.77
N TYR A 164 -12.18 11.50 -0.30
CA TYR A 164 -11.47 12.04 0.88
C TYR A 164 -10.04 12.49 0.60
N LEU A 165 -9.33 11.71 -0.23
CA LEU A 165 -7.94 11.96 -0.62
C LEU A 165 -7.88 12.62 -2.00
N LEU A 166 -6.74 13.22 -2.32
CA LEU A 166 -6.49 13.70 -3.68
C LEU A 166 -6.57 12.55 -4.70
N GLU A 167 -6.04 11.37 -4.33
CA GLU A 167 -6.15 10.14 -5.11
C GLU A 167 -7.61 9.81 -5.49
N ASP A 168 -8.55 9.92 -4.54
CA ASP A 168 -9.97 9.63 -4.79
C ASP A 168 -10.57 10.60 -5.81
N LEU A 169 -10.24 11.88 -5.67
CA LEU A 169 -10.75 12.93 -6.53
C LEU A 169 -10.22 12.76 -7.96
N LEU A 170 -8.93 12.47 -8.10
CA LEU A 170 -8.31 12.28 -9.41
C LEU A 170 -8.81 11.01 -10.10
N ARG A 171 -9.05 9.91 -9.37
CA ARG A 171 -9.70 8.73 -9.96
C ARG A 171 -11.12 9.03 -10.43
N PHE A 172 -11.89 9.77 -9.64
CA PHE A 172 -13.24 10.18 -10.03
C PHE A 172 -13.24 11.03 -11.31
N ILE A 173 -12.34 12.03 -11.39
CA ILE A 173 -12.21 12.90 -12.57
C ILE A 173 -11.76 12.09 -13.78
N LYS A 174 -10.80 11.17 -13.63
CA LYS A 174 -10.33 10.33 -14.72
C LYS A 174 -11.42 9.39 -15.26
N TYR A 175 -12.32 8.90 -14.40
CA TYR A 175 -13.45 8.06 -14.83
C TYR A 175 -14.58 8.84 -15.50
N ASN A 176 -15.02 9.93 -14.86
CA ASN A 176 -16.28 10.60 -15.22
C ASN A 176 -16.08 11.92 -15.99
N GLY A 177 -14.83 12.41 -16.06
CA GLY A 177 -14.53 13.77 -16.50
C GLY A 177 -14.71 14.81 -15.40
N PHE A 178 -14.02 15.94 -15.52
CA PHE A 178 -14.05 17.00 -14.51
C PHE A 178 -15.43 17.66 -14.38
N ASP A 179 -16.14 17.84 -15.49
CA ASP A 179 -17.45 18.48 -15.48
C ASP A 179 -18.53 17.62 -14.79
N ALA A 180 -18.32 16.31 -14.63
CA ALA A 180 -19.19 15.46 -13.82
C ALA A 180 -19.23 15.89 -12.34
N LEU A 181 -18.25 16.66 -11.86
CA LEU A 181 -18.32 17.23 -10.51
C LEU A 181 -19.51 18.18 -10.35
N ARG A 182 -20.01 18.79 -11.43
CA ARG A 182 -21.16 19.71 -11.42
C ARG A 182 -22.49 19.01 -11.18
N THR A 183 -22.57 17.71 -11.47
CA THR A 183 -23.80 16.94 -11.28
C THR A 183 -23.95 16.43 -9.84
N MET A 184 -22.90 16.57 -9.01
CA MET A 184 -22.93 16.13 -7.62
C MET A 184 -23.81 17.04 -6.75
N SER A 185 -24.59 16.41 -5.87
CA SER A 185 -25.46 17.14 -4.94
C SER A 185 -24.64 18.05 -4.01
N GLY A 186 -24.83 19.36 -4.15
CA GLY A 186 -24.12 20.38 -3.36
C GLY A 186 -22.86 20.96 -4.03
N MET A 187 -22.54 20.56 -5.27
CA MET A 187 -21.54 21.21 -6.13
C MET A 187 -22.24 22.15 -7.12
N GLY A 188 -21.96 23.45 -7.03
CA GLY A 188 -22.38 24.43 -8.04
C GLY A 188 -21.25 24.76 -9.02
N VAL A 189 -21.58 25.42 -10.14
CA VAL A 189 -20.62 25.84 -11.18
C VAL A 189 -19.43 26.61 -10.57
N LYS A 190 -19.72 27.62 -9.73
CA LYS A 190 -18.69 28.42 -9.03
C LYS A 190 -17.82 27.59 -8.10
N SER A 191 -18.38 26.55 -7.46
CA SER A 191 -17.63 25.69 -6.54
C SER A 191 -16.68 24.76 -7.28
N VAL A 192 -17.09 24.26 -8.45
CA VAL A 192 -16.25 23.45 -9.34
C VAL A 192 -15.14 24.28 -9.98
N GLU A 193 -15.44 25.53 -10.38
CA GLU A 193 -14.42 26.48 -10.87
C GLU A 193 -13.40 26.82 -9.78
N GLN A 194 -13.85 27.13 -8.57
CA GLN A 194 -12.94 27.38 -7.44
C GLN A 194 -12.07 26.16 -7.10
N LEU A 195 -12.60 24.95 -7.25
CA LEU A 195 -11.83 23.73 -7.08
C LEU A 195 -10.78 23.58 -8.20
N TYR A 196 -11.15 23.87 -9.44
CA TYR A 196 -10.24 23.82 -10.58
C TYR A 196 -9.07 24.78 -10.40
N GLU A 197 -9.34 26.05 -10.11
CA GLU A 197 -8.28 27.06 -9.90
C GLU A 197 -7.33 26.64 -8.78
N LYS A 198 -7.84 26.10 -7.66
CA LYS A 198 -6.98 25.61 -6.57
C LYS A 198 -6.10 24.43 -6.96
N LEU A 199 -6.61 23.52 -7.80
CA LEU A 199 -5.83 22.38 -8.28
C LEU A 199 -4.78 22.84 -9.30
N LYS A 200 -5.08 23.86 -10.10
CA LYS A 200 -4.15 24.50 -11.04
C LYS A 200 -3.06 25.29 -10.32
N ASP A 201 -3.42 26.11 -9.32
CA ASP A 201 -2.49 26.86 -8.47
C ASP A 201 -1.47 25.95 -7.76
N LYS A 202 -1.89 24.71 -7.44
CA LYS A 202 -1.04 23.69 -6.83
C LYS A 202 -0.26 22.84 -7.84
N ASN A 203 -0.33 23.18 -9.13
CA ASN A 203 0.27 22.42 -10.24
C ASN A 203 -0.14 20.94 -10.26
N ILE A 204 -1.37 20.63 -9.82
CA ILE A 204 -1.92 19.27 -9.86
C ILE A 204 -2.57 19.02 -11.23
N LEU A 205 -3.37 19.98 -11.71
CA LEU A 205 -4.01 19.93 -13.02
C LEU A 205 -3.37 20.96 -13.95
N GLU A 206 -2.99 20.52 -15.15
CA GLU A 206 -2.57 21.44 -16.22
C GLU A 206 -3.81 21.98 -16.94
N ASN A 207 -4.75 21.08 -17.24
CA ASN A 207 -6.03 21.36 -17.88
C ASN A 207 -7.12 20.55 -17.16
N LYS A 208 -8.40 20.78 -17.48
CA LYS A 208 -9.51 19.98 -16.93
C LYS A 208 -9.41 18.47 -17.23
N GLU A 209 -8.65 18.09 -18.25
CA GLU A 209 -8.52 16.72 -18.74
C GLU A 209 -7.10 16.17 -18.61
N THR A 210 -6.10 17.01 -18.32
CA THR A 210 -4.70 16.60 -18.25
C THR A 210 -4.15 16.81 -16.83
N CYS A 211 -3.71 15.68 -16.28
CA CYS A 211 -3.02 15.61 -15.00
C CYS A 211 -1.87 14.64 -15.15
N THR A 212 -0.65 15.06 -14.79
CA THR A 212 0.54 14.21 -14.82
C THR A 212 0.38 12.95 -13.95
N LEU A 213 -0.43 13.04 -12.89
CA LEU A 213 -0.74 11.94 -11.98
C LEU A 213 -1.67 10.89 -12.60
N PHE A 214 -2.41 11.19 -13.67
CA PHE A 214 -3.30 10.22 -14.31
C PHE A 214 -2.55 9.03 -14.89
N ARG A 215 -1.26 9.17 -15.23
CA ARG A 215 -0.38 8.06 -15.62
C ARG A 215 -0.30 6.98 -14.54
N TYR A 216 -0.31 7.39 -13.26
CA TYR A 216 -0.07 6.51 -12.11
C TYR A 216 -1.36 5.98 -11.48
N LEU A 217 -2.54 6.45 -11.93
CA LEU A 217 -3.83 6.06 -11.38
C LEU A 217 -4.57 5.17 -12.37
N PHE A 218 -4.93 3.95 -11.97
CA PHE A 218 -5.82 3.09 -12.76
C PHE A 218 -7.25 3.29 -12.30
N VAL A 219 -8.15 3.29 -13.29
CA VAL A 219 -9.58 3.53 -13.14
C VAL A 219 -10.28 2.52 -14.04
#